data_AF-A0A810MTZ5-F1
#
_entry.id   AF-A0A810MTZ5-F1
#
_cell.length_a   1.000
_cell.length_b   1.000
_cell.length_c   1.000
_cell.angle_alpha   90.00
_cell.angle_beta   90.00
_cell.angle_gamma   90.00
#
_symmetry.space_group_name_H-M   'P 1'
#
loop_
_entity.id
_entity.type
_entity.pdbx_description
1 polymer ?
#
loop_
_entity_poly.entity_id
_entity_poly.type
_entity_poly.pdbx_seq_one_letter_code
_entity_poly.pdbx_strand_id
1 'polypeptide(L)'
;MVAAATFTLAGATPAAAIGQETFGCRIAPGVVLTWNTYCTNSAPASTYNAGFAVQNTSGSYTFSWSISGPYQSINTGCTATSSSCSVWVANSDATIVATVTYTQNGQSRTQTSYATINRYCGSQLC
;
A
#
# COMPACT_ATOMS: atom_id res chain seq x y z
N MET A 1 4.28 -60.69 6.24
CA MET A 1 3.69 -59.45 6.78
C MET A 1 3.78 -58.41 5.68
N VAL A 2 2.66 -58.02 5.08
CA VAL A 2 2.63 -56.99 4.01
C VAL A 2 2.20 -55.69 4.66
N ALA A 3 3.09 -54.71 4.72
CA ALA A 3 2.83 -53.40 5.30
C ALA A 3 2.05 -52.54 4.29
N ALA A 4 0.80 -52.21 4.62
CA ALA A 4 -0.01 -51.26 3.87
C ALA A 4 0.37 -49.83 4.29
N ALA A 5 1.06 -49.10 3.41
CA ALA A 5 1.31 -47.68 3.59
C ALA A 5 0.07 -46.91 3.12
N THR A 6 -0.75 -46.49 4.07
CA THR A 6 -1.82 -45.51 3.86
C THR A 6 -1.20 -44.16 3.49
N PHE A 7 -1.24 -43.81 2.21
CA PHE A 7 -0.95 -42.47 1.71
C PHE A 7 -2.12 -41.56 2.09
N THR A 8 -1.97 -40.75 3.14
CA THR A 8 -2.87 -39.65 3.43
C THR A 8 -2.67 -38.57 2.36
N LEU A 9 -3.59 -38.48 1.41
CA LEU A 9 -3.69 -37.32 0.54
C LEU A 9 -4.01 -36.10 1.41
N ALA A 10 -2.99 -35.28 1.70
CA ALA A 10 -3.20 -33.95 2.24
C ALA A 10 -4.02 -33.17 1.21
N GLY A 11 -5.26 -32.83 1.57
CA GLY A 11 -6.12 -31.98 0.77
C GLY A 11 -5.40 -30.66 0.54
N ALA A 12 -4.99 -30.40 -0.70
CA ALA A 12 -4.50 -29.11 -1.10
C ALA A 12 -5.65 -28.12 -0.93
N THR A 13 -5.61 -27.32 0.13
CA THR A 13 -6.44 -26.11 0.19
C THR A 13 -6.08 -25.27 -1.04
N PRO A 14 -7.07 -24.66 -1.72
CA PRO A 14 -6.77 -23.84 -2.89
C PRO A 14 -5.75 -22.79 -2.46
N ALA A 15 -4.56 -22.83 -3.07
CA ALA A 15 -3.56 -21.82 -2.86
C ALA A 15 -4.20 -20.49 -3.29
N ALA A 16 -4.48 -19.61 -2.32
CA ALA A 16 -4.76 -18.22 -2.62
C ALA A 16 -3.57 -17.73 -3.46
N ALA A 17 -3.85 -17.44 -4.72
CA ALA A 17 -2.85 -17.05 -5.70
C ALA A 17 -2.81 -15.53 -5.73
N ILE A 18 -1.60 -14.98 -5.61
CA ILE A 18 -1.36 -13.56 -5.89
C ILE A 18 -1.89 -13.23 -7.29
N GLY A 19 -2.62 -12.12 -7.43
CA GLY A 19 -3.09 -11.65 -8.72
C GLY A 19 -4.34 -10.77 -8.74
N GLN A 20 -5.06 -10.66 -7.62
CA GLN A 20 -6.26 -9.80 -7.51
C GLN A 20 -6.03 -8.53 -6.68
N GLU A 21 -4.84 -8.41 -6.09
CA GLU A 21 -4.50 -7.29 -5.23
C GLU A 21 -4.37 -6.01 -6.04
N THR A 22 -4.91 -4.93 -5.49
CA THR A 22 -4.79 -3.60 -6.10
C THR A 22 -4.02 -2.69 -5.15
N PHE A 23 -2.91 -2.15 -5.61
CA PHE A 23 -2.13 -1.18 -4.85
C PHE A 23 -2.38 0.24 -5.34
N GLY A 24 -2.63 1.15 -4.40
CA GLY A 24 -2.82 2.55 -4.70
C GLY A 24 -2.53 3.45 -3.51
N CYS A 25 -2.73 4.75 -3.73
CA CYS A 25 -2.53 5.82 -2.79
C CYS A 25 -3.78 6.70 -2.68
N ARG A 26 -3.86 7.45 -1.57
CA ARG A 26 -4.86 8.46 -1.27
C ARG A 26 -4.20 9.61 -0.51
N ILE A 27 -4.78 10.82 -0.58
CA ILE A 27 -4.26 11.98 0.14
C ILE A 27 -5.39 12.67 0.92
N ALA A 28 -5.17 12.92 2.21
CA ALA A 28 -6.09 13.67 3.09
C ALA A 28 -5.37 14.87 3.75
N PRO A 29 -6.06 15.95 4.14
CA PRO A 29 -7.49 16.20 3.95
C PRO A 29 -7.79 16.54 2.48
N GLY A 30 -8.82 15.92 1.93
CA GLY A 30 -9.18 16.00 0.51
C GLY A 30 -10.32 15.05 0.17
N VAL A 31 -10.94 15.21 -1.00
CA VAL A 31 -12.03 14.33 -1.47
C VAL A 31 -11.51 13.09 -2.18
N VAL A 32 -10.19 12.97 -2.38
CA VAL A 32 -9.56 11.78 -2.95
C VAL A 32 -9.51 10.68 -1.88
N LEU A 33 -10.68 10.07 -1.66
CA LEU A 33 -10.87 8.91 -0.78
C LEU A 33 -10.69 7.58 -1.53
N THR A 34 -10.61 7.63 -2.86
CA THR A 34 -10.39 6.47 -3.72
C THR A 34 -8.90 6.19 -3.88
N TRP A 35 -8.52 4.93 -3.73
CA TRP A 35 -7.16 4.45 -3.93
C TRP A 35 -6.82 4.39 -5.42
N ASN A 36 -5.79 5.13 -5.83
CA ASN A 36 -5.32 5.18 -7.22
C ASN A 36 -3.81 4.96 -7.29
N THR A 37 -3.30 4.43 -8.40
CA THR A 37 -1.83 4.30 -8.58
C THR A 37 -1.13 5.66 -8.54
N TYR A 38 -1.82 6.71 -9.00
CA TYR A 38 -1.40 8.10 -8.91
C TYR A 38 -2.49 8.89 -8.20
N CYS A 39 -2.14 9.59 -7.13
CA CYS A 39 -3.08 10.42 -6.39
C CYS A 39 -2.49 11.81 -6.16
N THR A 40 -3.36 12.82 -6.13
CA THR A 40 -3.00 14.21 -5.84
C THR A 40 -3.89 14.79 -4.76
N ASN A 41 -3.41 15.74 -3.98
CA ASN A 41 -4.27 16.50 -3.07
C ASN A 41 -5.23 17.39 -3.88
N SER A 42 -6.46 17.51 -3.37
CA SER A 42 -7.54 18.28 -4.02
C SER A 42 -8.07 19.41 -3.15
N ALA A 43 -7.47 19.64 -1.98
CA ALA A 43 -7.88 20.64 -1.02
C ALA A 43 -6.64 21.26 -0.36
N PRO A 44 -6.69 22.55 0.01
CA PRO A 44 -5.60 23.22 0.70
C PRO A 44 -5.50 22.72 2.15
N ALA A 45 -4.28 22.37 2.57
CA ALA A 45 -3.94 22.05 3.96
C ALA A 45 -2.49 22.39 4.25
N SER A 46 -2.13 22.61 5.52
CA SER A 46 -0.74 22.78 5.94
C SER A 46 0.05 21.46 5.92
N THR A 47 -0.63 20.36 6.20
CA THR A 47 -0.07 19.01 6.24
C THR A 47 -1.05 18.05 5.59
N TYR A 48 -0.51 17.09 4.85
CA TYR A 48 -1.23 16.01 4.18
C TYR A 48 -0.84 14.66 4.75
N ASN A 49 -1.80 13.76 4.83
CA ASN A 49 -1.61 12.33 5.00
C ASN A 49 -1.56 11.68 3.62
N ALA A 50 -0.40 11.23 3.18
CA ALA A 50 -0.28 10.34 2.03
C ALA A 50 -0.44 8.90 2.52
N GLY A 51 -1.58 8.30 2.23
CA GLY A 51 -1.88 6.91 2.54
C GLY A 51 -1.63 6.02 1.33
N PHE A 52 -1.12 4.83 1.57
CA PHE A 52 -0.87 3.76 0.60
C PHE A 52 -1.49 2.47 1.13
N ALA A 53 -2.15 1.68 0.27
CA ALA A 53 -2.75 0.42 0.68
C ALA A 53 -2.83 -0.60 -0.44
N VAL A 54 -2.58 -1.85 -0.08
CA VAL A 54 -2.86 -3.03 -0.88
C VAL A 54 -4.27 -3.50 -0.52
N GLN A 55 -5.16 -3.48 -1.50
CA GLN A 55 -6.56 -3.90 -1.37
C GLN A 55 -6.77 -5.28 -2.00
N ASN A 56 -7.94 -5.86 -1.76
CA ASN A 56 -8.33 -7.20 -2.25
C ASN A 56 -7.36 -8.31 -1.81
N THR A 57 -6.70 -8.12 -0.67
CA THR A 57 -5.88 -9.16 -0.05
C THR A 57 -6.78 -10.22 0.57
N SER A 58 -6.70 -11.46 0.12
CA SER A 58 -7.41 -12.61 0.72
C SER A 58 -6.43 -13.57 1.39
N GLY A 59 -6.60 -13.84 2.68
CA GLY A 59 -5.68 -14.70 3.44
C GLY A 59 -4.49 -13.94 4.05
N SER A 60 -3.44 -14.67 4.40
CA SER A 60 -2.27 -14.09 5.08
C SER A 60 -1.23 -13.60 4.08
N TYR A 61 -0.82 -12.35 4.23
CA TYR A 61 0.27 -11.72 3.47
C TYR A 61 1.34 -11.23 4.42
N THR A 62 2.58 -11.21 3.95
CA THR A 62 3.64 -10.38 4.52
C THR A 62 3.92 -9.21 3.58
N PHE A 63 4.25 -8.06 4.14
CA PHE A 63 4.49 -6.83 3.41
C PHE A 63 5.92 -6.34 3.64
N SER A 64 6.47 -5.63 2.66
CA SER A 64 7.73 -4.93 2.77
C SER A 64 7.57 -3.58 2.09
N TRP A 65 7.61 -2.52 2.89
CA TRP A 65 7.34 -1.15 2.46
C TRP A 65 8.63 -0.38 2.25
N SER A 66 8.73 0.31 1.13
CA SER A 66 9.78 1.29 0.84
C SER A 66 9.11 2.60 0.44
N ILE A 67 9.30 3.64 1.25
CA ILE A 67 8.77 4.98 1.00
C ILE A 67 9.95 5.91 0.72
N SER A 68 9.86 6.70 -0.34
CA SER A 68 10.84 7.73 -0.67
C SER A 68 10.17 9.05 -1.04
N GLY A 69 10.94 10.14 -0.99
CA GLY A 69 10.46 11.51 -1.16
C GLY A 69 10.43 12.30 0.16
N PRO A 70 10.08 13.59 0.11
CA PRO A 70 10.14 14.47 1.27
C PRO A 70 8.88 14.31 2.14
N TYR A 71 8.87 13.30 3.01
CA TYR A 71 7.86 13.16 4.07
C TYR A 71 8.46 13.53 5.43
N GLN A 72 7.61 14.02 6.34
CA GLN A 72 8.02 14.47 7.67
C GLN A 72 8.21 13.30 8.64
N SER A 73 7.26 12.36 8.65
CA SER A 73 7.29 11.17 9.49
C SER A 73 6.33 10.09 9.00
N ILE A 74 6.55 8.85 9.42
CA ILE A 74 5.57 7.79 9.28
C ILE A 74 4.45 8.05 10.27
N ASN A 75 3.20 8.06 9.78
CA ASN A 75 2.02 8.23 10.61
C ASN A 75 1.55 6.90 11.19
N THR A 76 1.30 5.90 10.32
CA THR A 76 0.79 4.59 10.74
C THR A 76 1.03 3.53 9.65
N GLY A 77 1.01 2.26 10.07
CA GLY A 77 1.24 1.13 9.19
C GLY A 77 2.71 1.00 8.78
N CYS A 78 2.94 0.61 7.52
CA CYS A 78 4.28 0.40 6.97
C CYS A 78 5.06 -0.76 7.62
N THR A 79 4.36 -1.68 8.28
CA THR A 79 4.97 -2.87 8.91
C THR A 79 4.79 -4.10 8.03
N ALA A 80 5.49 -5.19 8.39
CA ALA A 80 5.40 -6.45 7.65
C ALA A 80 4.04 -7.15 7.71
N THR A 81 3.15 -6.70 8.59
CA THR A 81 1.79 -7.24 8.78
C THR A 81 0.70 -6.25 8.37
N SER A 82 1.08 -5.03 7.99
CA SER A 82 0.12 -3.98 7.61
C SER A 82 -0.01 -3.92 6.09
N SER A 83 -1.22 -4.15 5.59
CA SER A 83 -1.57 -3.92 4.17
C SER A 83 -1.64 -2.44 3.79
N SER A 84 -1.46 -1.53 4.76
CA SER A 84 -1.42 -0.09 4.55
C SER A 84 -0.16 0.55 5.14
N CYS A 85 0.24 1.67 4.55
CA CYS A 85 1.31 2.53 5.00
C CYS A 85 0.91 3.99 4.81
N SER A 86 1.15 4.85 5.80
CA SER A 86 0.74 6.26 5.76
C SER A 86 1.84 7.14 6.32
N VAL A 87 2.09 8.26 5.65
CA VAL A 87 3.11 9.24 6.03
C VAL A 87 2.53 10.66 6.07
N TRP A 88 3.08 11.50 6.94
CA TRP A 88 2.78 12.92 6.99
C TRP A 88 3.69 13.68 6.03
N VAL A 89 3.10 14.55 5.22
CA VAL A 89 3.78 15.33 4.18
C VAL A 89 3.42 16.79 4.36
N ALA A 90 4.40 17.69 4.27
CA ALA A 90 4.13 19.13 4.36
C ALA A 90 3.41 19.63 3.09
N ASN A 91 2.79 20.81 3.17
CA ASN A 91 2.40 21.55 1.97
C ASN A 91 3.63 22.00 1.19
N SER A 92 3.98 21.22 0.17
CA SER A 92 5.13 21.44 -0.69
C SER A 92 4.82 20.84 -2.05
N ASP A 93 5.42 21.38 -3.11
CA ASP A 93 5.40 20.74 -4.42
C ASP A 93 6.34 19.54 -4.40
N ALA A 94 5.77 18.35 -4.19
CA ALA A 94 6.54 17.15 -3.88
C ALA A 94 5.82 15.87 -4.28
N THR A 95 6.60 14.86 -4.65
CA THR A 95 6.08 13.51 -4.91
C THR A 95 6.65 12.52 -3.89
N ILE A 96 5.76 11.79 -3.24
CA ILE A 96 6.08 10.63 -2.41
C ILE A 96 5.89 9.37 -3.26
N VAL A 97 6.91 8.53 -3.31
CA VAL A 97 6.87 7.26 -4.01
C VAL A 97 6.81 6.14 -2.98
N ALA A 98 5.78 5.32 -3.06
CA ALA A 98 5.64 4.13 -2.23
C ALA A 98 5.78 2.89 -3.09
N THR A 99 6.73 2.03 -2.73
CA THR A 99 6.86 0.69 -3.28
C THR A 99 6.54 -0.31 -2.20
N VAL A 100 5.67 -1.27 -2.49
CA VAL A 100 5.36 -2.38 -1.60
C VAL A 100 5.65 -3.69 -2.31
N THR A 101 6.37 -4.56 -1.62
CA THR A 101 6.44 -5.97 -1.97
C THR A 101 5.54 -6.74 -1.01
N TYR A 102 4.53 -7.43 -1.53
CA TYR A 102 3.69 -8.31 -0.73
C TYR A 102 3.89 -9.76 -1.16
N THR A 103 3.91 -10.66 -0.17
CA THR A 103 4.22 -12.06 -0.35
C THR A 103 3.13 -12.91 0.27
N GLN A 104 2.69 -13.93 -0.46
CA GLN A 104 1.73 -14.93 0.00
C GLN A 104 2.13 -16.29 -0.56
N ASN A 105 2.11 -17.34 0.29
CA ASN A 105 2.43 -18.71 -0.11
C ASN A 105 3.76 -18.86 -0.89
N GLY A 106 4.77 -18.05 -0.54
CA GLY A 106 6.08 -18.06 -1.19
C GLY A 106 6.14 -17.34 -2.54
N GLN A 107 5.03 -16.81 -3.05
CA GLN A 107 5.00 -15.92 -4.21
C GLN A 107 5.05 -14.47 -3.75
N SER A 108 5.74 -13.61 -4.51
CA SER A 108 5.86 -12.18 -4.20
C SER A 108 5.45 -11.34 -5.40
N ARG A 109 4.84 -10.19 -5.12
CA ARG A 109 4.66 -9.12 -6.10
C ARG A 109 5.10 -7.78 -5.54
N THR A 110 5.71 -6.99 -6.40
CA THR A 110 6.12 -5.62 -6.10
C THR A 110 5.29 -4.65 -6.93
N GLN A 111 4.73 -3.64 -6.28
CA GLN A 111 3.97 -2.58 -6.92
C GLN A 111 4.40 -1.22 -6.39
N THR A 112 4.27 -0.20 -7.23
CA THR A 112 4.63 1.18 -6.91
C THR A 112 3.44 2.10 -7.15
N SER A 113 3.26 3.09 -6.27
CA SER A 113 2.27 4.16 -6.39
C SER A 113 2.87 5.50 -5.99
N TYR A 114 2.24 6.58 -6.45
CA TYR A 114 2.78 7.93 -6.41
C TYR A 114 1.75 8.90 -5.83
N ALA A 115 2.09 9.50 -4.70
CA ALA A 115 1.29 10.56 -4.08
C ALA A 115 1.96 11.91 -4.34
N THR A 116 1.34 12.74 -5.17
CA THR A 116 1.84 14.08 -5.49
C THR A 116 1.11 15.12 -4.65
N ILE A 117 1.86 15.88 -3.87
CA ILE A 117 1.36 17.05 -3.17
C ILE A 117 1.61 18.26 -4.07
N ASN A 118 0.54 18.85 -4.56
CA ASN A 118 0.55 20.16 -5.18
C ASN A 118 0.53 21.22 -4.08
N ARG A 119 1.40 22.21 -4.21
CA ARG A 119 1.48 23.29 -3.22
C ARG A 119 0.24 24.18 -3.31
N TYR A 120 -0.25 24.64 -2.15
CA TYR A 120 -1.31 25.65 -2.09
C TYR A 120 -0.80 26.93 -1.43
N CYS A 121 -1.10 28.07 -2.05
CA CYS A 121 -0.79 29.42 -1.59
C CYS A 121 -2.11 30.07 -1.15
N GLY A 122 -2.55 29.75 0.06
CA GLY A 122 -3.91 30.08 0.51
C GLY A 122 -4.93 29.07 -0.03
N SER A 123 -5.92 29.53 -0.80
CA SER A 123 -6.97 28.68 -1.39
C SER A 123 -6.68 28.26 -2.84
N GLN A 124 -5.57 28.72 -3.43
CA GLN A 124 -5.20 28.44 -4.82
C GLN A 124 -3.93 27.62 -4.89
N LEU A 125 -3.75 26.88 -5.99
CA LEU A 125 -2.49 26.22 -6.30
C LEU A 125 -1.40 27.27 -6.52
N CYS A 126 -0.24 27.03 -5.92
CA CYS A 126 1.00 27.59 -6.44
C CYS A 126 1.46 26.67 -7.60
#